data_AF-A0ABC8UZC8-F1
#
_entry.id   AF-A0ABC8UZC8-F1
#
_cell.length_a   1.000
_cell.length_b   1.000
_cell.length_c   1.000
_cell.angle_alpha   90.00
_cell.angle_beta   90.00
_cell.angle_gamma   90.00
#
_symmetry.space_group_name_H-M   'P 1'
#
loop_
_entity.id
_entity.type
_entity.pdbx_description
1 polymer ?
#
loop_
_entity_poly.entity_id
_entity_poly.type
_entity_poly.pdbx_seq_one_letter_code
_entity_poly.pdbx_strand_id
1 'polypeptide(L)'
;MGSKPMSPMKTGVRRTKRRPNSRRRFCRPQKSSRRVVNGGPEPCSSLADKLEVLKNLIPSYNQSGDMKADKLFEETADYIVLLRTQVSVLQKLVDFYGSSHEIQNPV
;
A
#
# COMPACT_ATOMS: atom_id res chain seq x y z
N MET A 1 -34.55 40.72 59.00
CA MET A 1 -33.69 40.97 57.82
C MET A 1 -32.26 41.17 58.31
N GLY A 2 -31.30 40.40 57.81
CA GLY A 2 -29.87 40.65 58.03
C GLY A 2 -29.18 39.65 58.94
N SER A 3 -28.25 38.90 58.36
CA SER A 3 -27.59 37.71 58.89
C SER A 3 -26.28 38.02 59.64
N LYS A 4 -25.98 37.14 60.61
CA LYS A 4 -24.70 36.67 61.20
C LYS A 4 -23.41 36.78 60.31
N PRO A 5 -22.18 36.43 60.77
CA PRO A 5 -21.49 36.53 62.09
C PRO A 5 -19.95 36.82 62.04
N MET A 6 -19.36 36.95 63.24
CA MET A 6 -18.06 36.46 63.79
C MET A 6 -16.77 36.26 62.95
N SER A 7 -15.73 36.96 63.43
CA SER A 7 -14.30 36.68 63.64
C SER A 7 -13.51 35.53 62.94
N PRO A 8 -12.19 35.72 62.70
CA PRO A 8 -11.30 34.76 62.04
C PRO A 8 -10.52 33.87 63.02
N MET A 9 -10.37 32.56 62.72
CA MET A 9 -9.33 31.68 63.31
C MET A 9 -8.91 30.64 62.25
N LYS A 10 -7.68 30.74 61.74
CA LYS A 10 -6.45 30.03 62.17
C LYS A 10 -6.37 28.54 61.79
N THR A 11 -5.38 28.29 60.93
CA THR A 11 -4.43 27.14 60.91
C THR A 11 -4.95 25.72 60.79
N GLY A 12 -4.43 25.02 59.77
CA GLY A 12 -4.52 23.56 59.70
C GLY A 12 -3.83 22.98 58.47
N VAL A 13 -2.50 22.92 58.49
CA VAL A 13 -1.74 22.07 57.55
C VAL A 13 -2.08 20.62 57.84
N ARG A 14 -2.76 19.94 56.91
CA ARG A 14 -2.79 18.47 56.85
C ARG A 14 -2.51 18.02 55.43
N ARG A 15 -1.25 17.65 55.20
CA ARG A 15 -0.83 16.81 54.07
C ARG A 15 -1.39 15.40 54.30
N THR A 16 -2.37 15.00 53.50
CA THR A 16 -2.72 13.59 53.33
C THR A 16 -2.33 13.12 51.93
N LYS A 17 -1.47 12.10 51.92
CA LYS A 17 -0.92 11.41 50.76
C LYS A 17 -1.98 10.49 50.14
N ARG A 18 -1.98 10.44 48.78
CA ARG A 18 -2.28 9.28 47.90
C ARG A 18 -3.75 8.78 47.95
N ARG A 19 -4.47 8.52 46.85
CA ARG A 19 -4.11 7.92 45.54
C ARG A 19 -5.32 8.04 44.57
N PRO A 20 -5.30 7.42 43.36
CA PRO A 20 -5.45 8.08 42.07
C PRO A 20 -6.89 8.08 41.50
N ASN A 21 -7.23 9.07 40.68
CA ASN A 21 -8.34 8.96 39.73
C ASN A 21 -7.83 9.55 38.41
N SER A 22 -7.29 8.68 37.55
CA SER A 22 -7.97 8.22 36.34
C SER A 22 -8.55 9.37 35.52
N ARG A 23 -8.17 9.36 34.23
CA ARG A 23 -8.68 10.21 33.15
C ARG A 23 -8.09 11.61 33.10
N ARG A 24 -6.92 11.70 32.48
CA ARG A 24 -6.76 12.63 31.35
C ARG A 24 -5.60 12.17 30.46
N ARG A 25 -6.01 11.38 29.47
CA ARG A 25 -5.24 11.03 28.28
C ARG A 25 -4.82 12.32 27.59
N PHE A 26 -3.54 12.66 27.65
CA PHE A 26 -2.89 13.50 26.66
C PHE A 26 -1.53 12.89 26.34
N CYS A 27 -1.57 11.66 25.81
CA CYS A 27 -0.46 11.13 25.04
C CYS A 27 -0.37 11.98 23.77
N ARG A 28 0.57 12.92 23.73
CA ARG A 28 1.00 13.56 22.49
C ARG A 28 1.53 12.45 21.57
N PRO A 29 1.00 12.23 20.36
CA PRO A 29 1.69 11.37 19.42
C PRO A 29 2.92 12.13 18.93
N GLN A 30 4.10 11.74 19.43
CA GLN A 30 5.34 12.07 18.75
C GLN A 30 5.26 11.46 17.35
N LYS A 31 5.31 12.31 16.32
CA LYS A 31 5.52 11.89 14.93
C LYS A 31 6.96 11.35 14.83
N SER A 32 7.15 10.13 15.31
CA SER A 32 8.32 9.32 15.00
C SER A 32 8.20 8.95 13.54
N SER A 33 8.92 9.69 12.70
CA SER A 33 9.33 9.25 11.37
C SER A 33 9.89 7.82 11.51
N ARG A 34 9.14 6.84 11.03
CA ARG A 34 9.65 5.49 10.77
C ARG A 34 9.53 5.29 9.28
N ARG A 35 10.67 5.51 8.59
CA ARG A 35 10.95 4.80 7.33
C ARG A 35 10.87 3.31 7.68
N VAL A 36 9.82 2.64 7.25
CA VAL A 36 9.78 1.18 7.21
C VAL A 36 10.01 0.80 5.77
N VAL A 37 11.28 0.50 5.49
CA VAL A 37 11.69 -0.35 4.37
C VAL A 37 11.47 -1.79 4.84
N ASN A 38 10.87 -2.60 3.96
CA ASN A 38 10.67 -4.06 4.00
C ASN A 38 9.39 -4.60 4.66
N GLY A 39 8.49 -5.11 3.80
CA GLY A 39 7.83 -6.41 4.01
C GLY A 39 6.60 -6.46 4.93
N GLY A 40 5.74 -5.44 4.93
CA GLY A 40 4.43 -5.52 5.57
C GLY A 40 3.41 -6.27 4.72
N PRO A 41 2.32 -6.82 5.30
CA PRO A 41 1.27 -7.48 4.52
C PRO A 41 0.72 -6.46 3.53
N GLU A 42 0.78 -6.80 2.24
CA GLU A 42 0.28 -5.96 1.15
C GLU A 42 -1.01 -5.28 1.60
N PRO A 43 -1.10 -3.94 1.61
CA PRO A 43 -2.38 -3.30 1.85
C PRO A 43 -3.33 -3.91 0.83
N CYS A 44 -4.49 -4.44 1.26
CA CYS A 44 -5.49 -4.99 0.35
C CYS A 44 -5.76 -3.95 -0.74
N SER A 45 -5.07 -4.09 -1.87
CA SER A 45 -5.11 -3.12 -2.96
C SER A 45 -6.55 -3.10 -3.42
N SER A 46 -7.16 -1.92 -3.44
CA SER A 46 -8.54 -1.78 -3.85
C SER A 46 -8.69 -2.30 -5.28
N LEU A 47 -9.92 -2.68 -5.66
CA LEU A 47 -10.18 -3.07 -7.04
C LEU A 47 -9.78 -1.97 -8.02
N ALA A 48 -9.94 -0.70 -7.63
CA ALA A 48 -9.52 0.45 -8.43
C ALA A 48 -8.00 0.43 -8.68
N ASP A 49 -7.20 0.21 -7.63
CA ASP A 49 -5.73 0.15 -7.76
C ASP A 49 -5.31 -0.97 -8.72
N LYS A 50 -5.95 -2.14 -8.63
CA LYS A 50 -5.66 -3.27 -9.53
C LYS A 50 -6.03 -2.96 -10.99
N LEU A 51 -7.16 -2.28 -11.20
CA LEU A 51 -7.60 -1.89 -12.55
C LEU A 51 -6.70 -0.79 -13.13
N GLU A 52 -6.21 0.14 -12.30
CA GLU A 52 -5.26 1.17 -12.72
C GLU A 52 -3.91 0.55 -13.12
N VAL A 53 -3.41 -0.40 -12.34
CA VAL A 53 -2.20 -1.17 -12.69
C VAL A 53 -2.41 -1.91 -14.02
N LEU A 54 -3.56 -2.54 -14.22
CA LEU A 54 -3.87 -3.24 -15.46
C LEU A 54 -3.94 -2.28 -16.67
N LYS A 55 -4.56 -1.11 -16.51
CA LYS A 55 -4.58 -0.03 -17.51
C LYS A 55 -3.17 0.34 -17.97
N ASN A 56 -2.24 0.50 -17.03
CA ASN A 56 -0.88 0.93 -17.35
C ASN A 56 -0.05 -0.12 -18.12
N LEU A 57 -0.45 -1.40 -18.09
CA LEU A 57 0.24 -2.49 -18.80
C LEU A 57 -0.17 -2.63 -20.27
N ILE A 58 -1.28 -2.02 -20.67
CA ILE A 58 -1.84 -2.22 -22.01
C ILE A 58 -1.51 -1.00 -22.90
N PRO A 59 -0.73 -1.18 -23.97
CA PRO A 59 -0.24 -0.05 -24.78
C PRO A 59 -1.34 0.82 -25.40
N SER A 60 -2.48 0.21 -25.78
CA SER A 60 -3.62 0.91 -26.39
C SER A 60 -4.44 1.73 -25.39
N TYR A 61 -4.36 1.41 -24.11
CA TYR A 61 -5.30 1.92 -23.10
C TYR A 61 -4.84 3.25 -22.45
N ASN A 62 -3.57 3.63 -22.62
CA ASN A 62 -3.03 4.90 -22.10
C ASN A 62 -3.49 6.16 -22.86
N GLN A 63 -4.12 6.01 -24.04
CA GLN A 63 -4.55 7.12 -24.89
C GLN A 63 -6.05 7.41 -24.81
N SER A 64 -6.82 6.51 -24.21
CA SER A 64 -8.26 6.67 -24.03
C SER A 64 -8.56 6.92 -22.55
N GLY A 65 -9.44 7.87 -22.24
CA GLY A 65 -9.79 8.32 -20.89
C GLY A 65 -10.46 7.24 -20.02
N ASP A 66 -11.46 7.62 -19.23
CA ASP A 66 -12.20 6.70 -18.36
C ASP A 66 -13.03 5.71 -19.18
N MET A 67 -12.40 4.60 -19.57
CA MET A 67 -13.06 3.49 -20.25
C MET A 67 -13.60 2.46 -19.26
N LYS A 68 -14.72 1.85 -19.61
CA LYS A 68 -15.36 0.79 -18.80
C LYS A 68 -14.45 -0.43 -18.65
N ALA A 69 -14.60 -1.12 -17.52
CA ALA A 69 -13.83 -2.33 -17.21
C ALA A 69 -13.97 -3.43 -18.28
N ASP A 70 -15.15 -3.57 -18.90
CA ASP A 70 -15.40 -4.60 -19.92
C ASP A 70 -14.45 -4.46 -21.12
N LYS A 71 -14.26 -3.23 -21.60
CA LYS A 71 -13.33 -2.94 -22.71
C LYS A 71 -11.86 -3.13 -22.28
N LEU A 72 -11.52 -2.79 -21.04
CA LEU A 72 -10.18 -3.05 -20.51
C LEU A 72 -9.85 -4.54 -20.58
N PHE A 73 -10.80 -5.41 -20.22
CA PHE A 73 -10.60 -6.86 -20.26
C PHE A 73 -10.51 -7.41 -21.69
N GLU A 74 -11.30 -6.89 -22.63
CA GLU A 74 -11.21 -7.26 -24.05
C GLU A 74 -9.81 -6.94 -24.62
N GLU A 75 -9.36 -5.69 -24.47
CA GLU A 75 -8.03 -5.25 -24.92
C GLU A 75 -6.90 -6.04 -24.21
N THR A 76 -7.11 -6.39 -22.93
CA THR A 76 -6.17 -7.25 -22.19
C THR A 76 -6.08 -8.63 -22.82
N ALA A 77 -7.21 -9.24 -23.16
CA ALA A 77 -7.26 -10.57 -23.74
C ALA A 77 -6.53 -10.60 -25.09
N ASP A 78 -6.80 -9.61 -25.94
CA ASP A 78 -6.12 -9.45 -27.23
C ASP A 78 -4.61 -9.27 -27.05
N TYR A 79 -4.21 -8.43 -26.09
CA TYR A 79 -2.79 -8.19 -25.82
C TYR A 79 -2.08 -9.45 -25.28
N ILE A 80 -2.73 -10.26 -24.44
CA ILE A 80 -2.19 -11.55 -23.98
C ILE A 80 -1.96 -12.49 -25.18
N VAL A 81 -2.91 -12.58 -26.10
CA VAL A 81 -2.78 -13.42 -27.30
C VAL A 81 -1.63 -12.94 -28.19
N LEU A 82 -1.51 -11.63 -28.39
CA LEU A 82 -0.40 -11.03 -29.13
C LEU A 82 0.95 -11.40 -28.51
N LEU A 83 1.11 -11.18 -27.20
CA LEU A 83 2.36 -11.50 -26.49
C LEU A 83 2.70 -12.98 -26.58
N ARG A 84 1.72 -13.87 -26.37
CA ARG A 84 1.94 -15.33 -26.51
C ARG A 84 2.42 -15.70 -27.91
N THR A 85 1.86 -15.05 -28.93
CA THR A 85 2.27 -15.28 -30.33
C THR A 85 3.69 -14.79 -30.57
N GLN A 86 4.05 -13.60 -30.09
CA GLN A 86 5.41 -13.06 -30.18
C GLN A 86 6.42 -13.97 -29.49
N VAL A 87 6.13 -14.45 -28.28
CA VAL A 87 6.98 -15.40 -27.55
C VAL A 87 7.13 -16.71 -28.32
N SER A 88 6.04 -17.24 -28.89
CA SER A 88 6.09 -18.46 -29.71
C SER A 88 6.98 -18.32 -30.95
N VAL A 89 6.91 -17.19 -31.64
CA VAL A 89 7.79 -16.90 -32.78
C VAL A 89 9.25 -16.80 -32.33
N LEU A 90 9.52 -16.05 -31.26
CA LEU A 90 10.88 -15.91 -30.73
C LEU A 90 11.46 -17.26 -30.29
N GLN A 91 10.67 -18.12 -29.63
CA GLN A 91 11.11 -19.46 -29.25
C GLN A 91 11.49 -20.29 -30.47
N LYS A 92 10.67 -20.29 -31.53
CA LYS A 92 11.01 -21.00 -32.77
C LYS A 92 12.29 -20.50 -33.43
N LEU A 93 12.54 -19.19 -33.39
CA LEU A 93 13.78 -18.63 -33.89
C LEU A 93 14.97 -19.10 -33.04
N VAL A 94 14.84 -19.12 -31.72
CA VAL A 94 15.86 -19.69 -30.83
C VAL A 94 16.09 -21.17 -31.11
N ASP A 95 15.04 -21.96 -31.32
CA ASP A 95 15.19 -23.39 -31.62
C ASP A 95 15.90 -23.62 -32.97
N PHE A 96 15.56 -22.82 -33.98
CA PHE A 96 16.14 -22.91 -35.32
C PHE A 96 17.62 -22.49 -35.35
N TYR A 97 17.98 -21.38 -34.69
CA TYR A 97 19.35 -20.85 -34.72
C TYR A 97 20.22 -21.35 -33.55
N GLY A 98 19.63 -21.71 -32.42
CA GLY A 98 20.33 -22.21 -31.22
C GLY A 98 20.73 -23.68 -31.31
N SER A 99 20.08 -24.48 -32.15
CA SER A 99 20.48 -25.87 -32.44
C SER A 99 21.70 -26.00 -33.36
N SER A 100 22.15 -24.89 -33.98
CA SER A 100 23.29 -24.90 -34.92
C SER A 100 24.67 -24.95 -34.25
N HIS A 101 24.76 -24.96 -32.90
CA HIS A 101 26.03 -24.91 -32.17
C HIS A 101 26.64 -26.28 -31.80
N GLU A 102 26.02 -27.41 -32.16
CA GLU A 102 26.59 -28.76 -31.90
C GLU A 102 27.51 -29.30 -33.00
N ILE A 103 27.81 -28.52 -34.04
CA ILE A 103 28.73 -28.94 -35.11
C ILE A 103 30.11 -28.31 -34.91
N GLN A 104 30.95 -28.88 -34.04
CA GLN A 104 32.41 -29.04 -34.23
C GLN A 104 33.09 -29.61 -32.98
N ASN A 105 33.47 -30.90 -33.05
CA ASN A 105 34.85 -31.36 -32.84
C ASN A 105 34.90 -32.91 -32.96
N PRO A 106 35.16 -33.47 -34.16
CA PRO A 106 35.70 -34.82 -34.23
C PRO A 106 37.19 -34.78 -33.82
N VAL A 107 37.53 -35.58 -32.81
CA VAL A 107 38.91 -35.91 -32.38
C VAL A 107 39.55 -36.86 -33.39
#